data_AF-A0A6J1WET8-F1
#
_entry.id   AF-A0A6J1WET8-F1
#
_cell.length_a   1.000
_cell.length_b   1.000
_cell.length_c   1.000
_cell.angle_alpha   90.00
_cell.angle_beta   90.00
_cell.angle_gamma   90.00
#
_symmetry.space_group_name_H-M   'P 1'
#
loop_
_entity.id
_entity.type
_entity.pdbx_description
1 polymer ?
#
loop_
_entity_poly.entity_id
_entity_poly.type
_entity_poly.pdbx_seq_one_letter_code
_entity_poly.pdbx_strand_id
1 'polypeptide(L)'
;MMKKNRGLTDDATRTALERILEPAGKGLVRFTFDQRAKLITLPPLPPAYLKALYTSIATPTLSILAEDSVQNGAYKMADFVFVDDCERQYYVKRVLGNHDVHVNYPERIAPHIIHFLLNSENVCSLKKELNYISN
;
A
#
# COMPACT_ATOMS: atom_id res chain seq x y z
N MET A 1 -10.40 -4.08 -19.56
CA MET A 1 -9.89 -5.14 -18.66
C MET A 1 -9.14 -4.57 -17.46
N MET A 2 -8.09 -3.75 -17.63
CA MET A 2 -7.32 -3.16 -16.53
C MET A 2 -8.17 -2.37 -15.51
N LYS A 3 -8.98 -1.40 -16.00
CA LYS A 3 -9.89 -0.61 -15.16
C LYS A 3 -10.77 -1.48 -14.26
N LYS A 4 -11.47 -2.45 -14.85
CA LYS A 4 -12.39 -3.35 -14.15
C LYS A 4 -11.67 -4.25 -13.16
N ASN A 5 -10.57 -4.89 -13.56
CA ASN A 5 -9.88 -5.89 -12.74
C ASN A 5 -9.19 -5.27 -11.52
N ARG A 6 -8.74 -4.01 -11.63
CA ARG A 6 -8.06 -3.30 -10.55
C ARG A 6 -8.96 -2.28 -9.83
N GLY A 7 -10.19 -2.07 -10.30
CA GLY A 7 -11.09 -1.04 -9.78
C GLY A 7 -10.52 0.38 -9.91
N LEU A 8 -9.87 0.68 -11.04
CA LEU A 8 -9.29 2.02 -11.27
C LEU A 8 -10.35 3.02 -11.73
N THR A 9 -10.13 4.31 -11.43
CA THR A 9 -10.87 5.40 -12.06
C THR A 9 -10.50 5.52 -13.55
N ASP A 10 -11.29 6.26 -14.33
CA ASP A 10 -10.97 6.52 -15.74
C ASP A 10 -9.66 7.27 -15.91
N ASP A 11 -9.43 8.28 -15.07
CA ASP A 11 -8.20 9.07 -15.09
C ASP A 11 -6.99 8.22 -14.70
N ALA A 12 -7.09 7.43 -13.63
CA ALA A 12 -6.03 6.50 -13.22
C ALA A 12 -5.72 5.47 -14.33
N THR A 13 -6.76 4.95 -14.99
CA THR A 13 -6.61 4.01 -16.10
C THR A 13 -5.90 4.67 -17.28
N ARG A 14 -6.33 5.89 -17.66
CA ARG A 14 -5.74 6.63 -18.78
C ARG A 14 -4.26 6.89 -18.56
N THR A 15 -3.89 7.46 -17.41
CA THR A 15 -2.50 7.74 -17.03
C THR A 15 -1.63 6.47 -17.00
N ALA A 16 -2.18 5.35 -16.50
CA ALA A 16 -1.47 4.08 -16.52
C ALA A 16 -1.25 3.58 -17.96
N LEU A 17 -2.28 3.61 -18.82
CA LEU A 17 -2.21 3.15 -20.20
C LEU A 17 -1.21 3.96 -21.05
N GLU A 18 -1.10 5.27 -20.83
CA GLU A 18 -0.12 6.14 -21.51
C GLU A 18 1.33 5.67 -21.33
N ARG A 19 1.63 4.98 -20.23
CA ARG A 19 3.00 4.52 -19.91
C ARG A 19 3.27 3.08 -20.35
N ILE A 20 2.24 2.27 -20.52
CA ILE A 20 2.38 0.81 -20.69
C ILE A 20 1.89 0.29 -22.05
N LEU A 21 1.35 1.17 -22.90
CA LEU A 21 0.95 0.83 -24.26
C LEU A 21 1.94 1.38 -25.28
N GLU A 22 2.15 0.61 -26.34
CA GLU A 22 2.87 1.06 -27.53
C GLU A 22 2.16 0.61 -28.81
N PRO A 23 2.40 1.28 -29.96
CA PRO A 23 1.83 0.86 -31.24
C PRO A 23 2.28 -0.55 -31.64
N ALA A 24 1.33 -1.37 -32.10
CA ALA A 24 1.58 -2.71 -32.64
C ALA A 24 1.36 -2.78 -34.17
N GLY A 25 1.16 -1.63 -34.82
CA GLY A 25 0.82 -1.51 -36.24
C GLY A 25 -0.68 -1.67 -36.52
N LYS A 26 -1.14 -1.23 -37.71
CA LYS A 26 -2.55 -1.33 -38.17
C LYS A 26 -3.59 -0.73 -37.20
N GLY A 27 -3.23 0.34 -36.49
CA GLY A 27 -4.10 0.96 -35.48
C GLY A 27 -4.26 0.15 -34.18
N LEU A 28 -3.49 -0.93 -34.02
CA LEU A 28 -3.48 -1.74 -32.80
C LEU A 28 -2.45 -1.22 -31.80
N VAL A 29 -2.70 -1.52 -30.53
CA VAL A 29 -1.80 -1.26 -29.41
C VAL A 29 -1.47 -2.56 -28.70
N ARG A 30 -0.27 -2.66 -28.13
CA ARG A 30 0.13 -3.77 -27.25
C ARG A 30 0.65 -3.23 -25.94
N PHE A 31 0.58 -4.06 -24.91
CA PHE A 31 1.24 -3.77 -23.65
C PHE A 31 2.75 -4.03 -23.76
N THR A 32 3.55 -3.18 -23.12
CA THR A 32 5.02 -3.22 -23.15
C THR A 32 5.66 -4.18 -22.13
N PHE A 33 4.87 -4.92 -21.35
CA PHE A 33 5.41 -5.78 -20.30
C PHE A 33 5.94 -7.12 -20.82
N ASP A 34 7.01 -7.60 -20.19
CA ASP A 34 7.58 -8.93 -20.41
C ASP A 34 6.61 -10.03 -19.92
N GLN A 35 6.31 -11.01 -20.78
CA GLN A 35 5.39 -12.10 -20.43
C GLN A 35 5.91 -12.97 -19.28
N ARG A 36 7.23 -13.02 -19.05
CA ARG A 36 7.83 -13.74 -17.91
C ARG A 36 7.44 -13.13 -16.57
N ALA A 37 7.01 -11.86 -16.53
CA ALA A 37 6.45 -11.26 -15.31
C ALA A 37 5.15 -11.95 -14.84
N LYS A 38 4.49 -12.75 -15.71
CA LYS A 38 3.36 -13.60 -15.32
C LYS A 38 3.79 -14.87 -14.58
N LEU A 39 5.07 -15.24 -14.64
CA LEU A 39 5.64 -16.38 -13.93
C LEU A 39 5.93 -15.96 -12.50
N ILE A 40 4.92 -16.09 -11.63
CA ILE A 40 5.06 -15.79 -10.21
C ILE A 40 5.86 -16.92 -9.56
N THR A 41 7.12 -16.63 -9.22
CA THR A 41 7.92 -17.47 -8.33
C THR A 41 7.83 -16.89 -6.93
N LEU A 42 6.91 -17.43 -6.12
CA LEU A 42 6.82 -17.09 -4.70
C LEU A 42 7.70 -18.07 -3.92
N PRO A 43 8.82 -17.62 -3.33
CA PRO A 43 9.52 -18.45 -2.37
C PRO A 43 8.57 -18.73 -1.20
N PRO A 44 8.44 -20.00 -0.76
CA PRO A 44 7.53 -20.35 0.33
C PRO A 44 8.14 -19.92 1.67
N LEU A 45 8.13 -18.61 1.94
CA LEU A 45 8.60 -18.06 3.21
C LEU A 45 7.52 -18.27 4.28
N PRO A 46 7.83 -18.93 5.40
CA PRO A 46 6.88 -19.04 6.51
C PRO A 46 6.52 -17.66 7.08
N PRO A 47 5.31 -17.47 7.63
CA PRO A 47 4.92 -16.21 8.28
C PRO A 47 5.90 -15.70 9.34
N ALA A 48 6.52 -16.61 10.09
CA ALA A 48 7.53 -16.27 11.09
C ALA A 48 8.77 -15.61 10.48
N TYR A 49 9.20 -16.03 9.29
CA TYR A 49 10.34 -15.44 8.58
C TYR A 49 9.99 -14.06 8.03
N LEU A 50 8.77 -13.91 7.47
CA LEU A 50 8.27 -12.61 7.03
C LEU A 50 8.22 -11.63 8.20
N LYS A 51 7.64 -12.05 9.34
CA LYS A 51 7.62 -11.24 10.55
C LYS A 51 9.04 -10.84 10.96
N ALA A 52 9.93 -11.81 11.17
CA ALA A 52 11.31 -11.52 11.58
C ALA A 52 12.01 -10.51 10.65
N LEU A 53 11.87 -10.68 9.33
CA LEU A 53 12.46 -9.78 8.33
C LEU A 53 11.88 -8.37 8.39
N TYR A 54 10.55 -8.22 8.41
CA TYR A 54 9.92 -6.90 8.43
C TYR A 54 10.02 -6.21 9.79
N THR A 55 10.14 -6.96 10.88
CA THR A 55 10.26 -6.40 12.23
C THR A 55 11.71 -6.11 12.65
N SER A 56 12.72 -6.59 11.92
CA SER A 56 14.13 -6.29 12.23
C SER A 56 14.61 -4.94 11.69
N ILE A 57 13.79 -4.25 10.90
CA ILE A 57 14.15 -2.97 10.29
C ILE A 57 13.96 -1.86 11.33
N ALA A 58 15.03 -1.13 11.64
CA ALA A 58 15.02 -0.02 12.60
C ALA A 58 14.48 1.30 12.02
N THR A 59 14.26 1.36 10.70
CA THR A 59 13.75 2.56 10.03
C THR A 59 12.30 2.81 10.43
N PRO A 60 11.96 4.03 10.89
CA PRO A 60 10.58 4.41 11.11
C PRO A 60 9.74 4.09 9.88
N THR A 61 8.59 3.44 10.08
CA THR A 61 7.80 2.89 8.98
C THR A 61 6.33 3.23 9.15
N LEU A 62 5.73 3.81 8.12
CA LEU A 62 4.28 3.97 8.01
C LEU A 62 3.72 2.94 7.02
N SER A 63 2.85 2.07 7.50
CA SER A 63 2.03 1.18 6.68
C SER A 63 0.65 1.79 6.46
N ILE A 64 0.27 1.95 5.20
CA ILE A 64 -1.07 2.37 4.80
C ILE A 64 -1.81 1.17 4.23
N LEU A 65 -2.89 0.78 4.89
CA LEU A 65 -3.68 -0.41 4.56
C LEU A 65 -5.01 0.02 3.94
N ALA A 66 -5.23 -0.37 2.69
CA ALA A 66 -6.51 -0.20 2.02
C ALA A 66 -7.57 -1.12 2.63
N GLU A 67 -8.70 -0.56 3.05
CA GLU A 67 -9.75 -1.29 3.77
C GLU A 67 -10.25 -2.52 2.99
N ASP A 68 -10.47 -2.41 1.68
CA ASP A 68 -10.92 -3.54 0.87
C ASP A 68 -9.87 -4.67 0.85
N SER A 69 -8.57 -4.33 0.91
CA SER A 69 -7.50 -5.34 0.95
C SER A 69 -7.47 -6.07 2.29
N VAL A 70 -7.78 -5.38 3.39
CA VAL A 70 -7.93 -5.99 4.71
C VAL A 70 -9.13 -6.94 4.72
N GLN A 71 -10.28 -6.49 4.24
CA GLN A 71 -11.51 -7.29 4.18
C GLN A 71 -11.38 -8.53 3.28
N ASN A 72 -10.64 -8.40 2.18
CA ASN A 72 -10.33 -9.52 1.29
C ASN A 72 -9.26 -10.47 1.84
N GLY A 73 -8.70 -10.20 3.03
CA GLY A 73 -7.73 -11.07 3.70
C GLY A 73 -6.36 -11.09 3.03
N ALA A 74 -5.91 -9.98 2.45
CA ALA A 74 -4.60 -9.88 1.80
C ALA A 74 -3.41 -10.13 2.75
N TYR A 75 -3.60 -9.92 4.06
CA TYR A 75 -2.53 -9.94 5.06
C TYR A 75 -2.57 -11.19 5.98
N LYS A 76 -3.19 -12.30 5.55
CA LYS A 76 -3.31 -13.52 6.37
C LYS A 76 -1.98 -14.06 6.90
N MET A 77 -0.88 -13.86 6.17
CA MET A 77 0.46 -14.32 6.54
C MET A 77 1.30 -13.23 7.24
N ALA A 78 0.73 -12.05 7.46
CA ALA A 78 1.43 -10.88 7.98
C ALA A 78 0.51 -10.06 8.91
N ASP A 79 -0.10 -10.72 9.90
CA ASP A 79 -1.01 -10.08 10.87
C ASP A 79 -0.34 -8.96 11.69
N PHE A 80 0.96 -9.05 11.91
CA PHE A 80 1.75 -8.03 12.60
C PHE A 80 1.68 -6.64 11.95
N VAL A 81 1.26 -6.53 10.68
CA VAL A 81 1.14 -5.25 9.99
C VAL A 81 -0.01 -4.39 10.49
N PHE A 82 -0.93 -4.95 11.28
CA PHE A 82 -2.14 -4.25 11.75
C PHE A 82 -1.96 -3.47 13.04
N VAL A 83 -0.84 -3.65 13.75
CA VAL A 83 -0.64 -3.12 15.10
C VAL A 83 0.53 -2.15 15.08
N ASP A 84 0.31 -0.95 15.61
CA ASP A 84 1.38 0.02 15.83
C ASP A 84 2.41 -0.55 16.82
N ASP A 85 3.69 -0.30 16.56
CA ASP A 85 4.78 -0.67 17.45
C ASP A 85 5.69 0.54 17.65
N CYS A 86 5.56 1.17 18.81
CA CYS A 86 6.32 2.36 19.12
C CYS A 86 7.81 2.10 19.37
N GLU A 87 8.17 0.92 19.88
CA GLU A 87 9.58 0.56 20.09
C GLU A 87 10.32 0.48 18.75
N ARG A 88 9.61 0.02 17.72
CA ARG A 88 10.10 -0.06 16.34
C ARG A 88 9.76 1.15 15.48
N GLN A 89 9.13 2.18 16.03
CA GLN A 89 8.62 3.34 15.29
C GLN A 89 7.80 2.93 14.05
N TYR A 90 6.97 1.90 14.20
CA TYR A 90 6.07 1.36 13.19
C TYR A 90 4.65 1.84 13.42
N TYR A 91 4.04 2.41 12.38
CA TYR A 91 2.73 3.03 12.44
C TYR A 91 1.83 2.51 11.33
N VAL A 92 0.55 2.38 11.63
CA VAL A 92 -0.45 1.79 10.74
C VAL A 92 -1.60 2.78 10.59
N LYS A 93 -1.99 3.02 9.34
CA LYS A 93 -3.21 3.75 9.00
C LYS A 93 -4.04 2.94 8.04
N ARG A 94 -5.33 2.78 8.37
CA ARG A 94 -6.32 2.20 7.46
C ARG A 94 -7.01 3.32 6.70
N VAL A 95 -7.19 3.14 5.40
CA VAL A 95 -7.82 4.13 4.52
C VAL A 95 -8.90 3.47 3.66
N LEU A 96 -9.98 4.22 3.40
CA LEU A 96 -11.07 3.74 2.57
C LEU A 96 -10.64 3.66 1.09
N GLY A 97 -10.75 2.46 0.52
CA GLY A 97 -10.54 2.20 -0.90
C GLY A 97 -9.94 0.82 -1.16
N ASN A 98 -9.65 0.57 -2.44
CA ASN A 98 -9.04 -0.65 -2.92
C ASN A 98 -7.51 -0.61 -2.87
N HIS A 99 -6.86 -1.68 -3.33
CA HIS A 99 -5.39 -1.79 -3.38
C HIS A 99 -4.71 -0.57 -4.04
N ASP A 100 -5.34 0.00 -5.06
CA ASP A 100 -4.83 1.13 -5.83
C ASP A 100 -5.38 2.50 -5.34
N VAL A 101 -5.80 2.58 -4.07
CA VAL A 101 -6.32 3.82 -3.45
C VAL A 101 -5.36 5.01 -3.61
N HIS A 102 -4.04 4.78 -3.63
CA HIS A 102 -3.02 5.81 -3.84
C HIS A 102 -3.05 6.44 -5.24
N VAL A 103 -3.55 5.70 -6.24
CA VAL A 103 -3.73 6.20 -7.61
C VAL A 103 -5.13 6.78 -7.78
N ASN A 104 -6.14 6.11 -7.22
CA ASN A 104 -7.55 6.49 -7.40
C ASN A 104 -7.94 7.72 -6.58
N TYR A 105 -7.44 7.81 -5.34
CA TYR A 105 -7.86 8.78 -4.32
C TYR A 105 -6.63 9.21 -3.46
N PRO A 106 -5.60 9.82 -4.09
CA PRO A 106 -4.36 10.20 -3.41
C PRO A 106 -4.59 11.12 -2.20
N GLU A 107 -5.65 11.92 -2.20
CA GLU A 107 -6.04 12.82 -1.11
C GLU A 107 -6.31 12.09 0.22
N ARG A 108 -6.65 10.80 0.17
CA ARG A 108 -6.90 9.98 1.37
C ARG A 108 -5.63 9.47 2.03
N ILE A 109 -4.50 9.57 1.34
CA ILE A 109 -3.21 9.00 1.76
C ILE A 109 -2.20 10.11 2.02
N ALA A 110 -2.17 11.12 1.17
CA ALA A 110 -1.21 12.21 1.25
C ALA A 110 -1.11 12.85 2.65
N PRO A 111 -2.21 13.15 3.38
CA PRO A 111 -2.10 13.72 4.73
C PRO A 111 -1.36 12.83 5.72
N HIS A 112 -1.54 11.51 5.63
CA HIS A 112 -0.85 10.56 6.51
C HIS A 112 0.65 10.50 6.20
N ILE A 113 1.02 10.53 4.92
CA ILE A 113 2.42 10.58 4.48
C ILE A 113 3.06 11.88 4.95
N ILE A 114 2.41 13.02 4.70
CA ILE A 114 2.91 14.34 5.11
C ILE A 114 3.11 14.37 6.63
N HIS A 115 2.11 13.94 7.39
CA HIS A 115 2.20 13.89 8.85
C HIS A 115 3.35 13.02 9.32
N PHE A 116 3.53 11.83 8.73
CA PHE A 116 4.62 10.93 9.09
C PHE A 116 5.99 11.51 8.76
N LEU A 117 6.18 12.12 7.58
CA LEU A 117 7.45 12.71 7.18
C LEU A 117 7.83 13.95 8.00
N LEU A 118 6.84 14.75 8.40
CA LEU A 118 7.10 15.97 9.19
C LEU A 118 7.23 15.70 10.70
N ASN A 119 6.73 14.57 11.20
CA ASN A 119 6.67 14.26 12.64
C ASN A 119 7.38 12.95 13.01
N SER A 120 8.28 12.45 12.16
CA SER A 120 8.89 11.11 12.29
C SER A 120 9.62 10.86 13.62
N GLU A 121 10.00 11.92 14.34
CA GLU A 121 10.68 11.82 15.64
C GLU A 121 9.71 11.70 16.84
N ASN A 122 8.40 11.96 16.68
CA ASN A 122 7.48 12.15 17.83
C ASN A 122 6.12 11.45 17.75
N VAL A 123 5.89 10.57 16.77
CA VAL A 123 4.54 10.02 16.52
C VAL A 123 3.99 9.19 17.69
N CYS A 124 4.82 8.46 18.46
CA CYS A 124 4.33 7.74 19.65
C CYS A 124 3.99 8.67 20.83
N SER A 125 4.69 9.80 20.96
CA SER A 125 4.46 10.81 22.00
C SER A 125 3.08 11.47 21.88
N LEU A 126 2.54 11.58 20.66
CA LEU A 126 1.30 12.30 20.34
C LEU A 126 0.01 11.49 20.58
N LYS A 127 0.09 10.16 20.71
CA LYS A 127 -1.09 9.34 21.06
C LYS A 127 -1.61 9.57 22.48
N LYS A 128 -0.77 10.11 23.38
CA LYS A 128 -1.22 10.50 24.72
C LYS A 128 -2.14 11.73 24.70
N GLU A 129 -2.00 12.63 23.72
CA GLU A 129 -2.80 13.85 23.67
C GLU A 129 -4.16 13.64 22.99
N LEU A 130 -4.23 12.84 21.92
CA LEU A 130 -5.50 12.60 21.21
C LEU A 130 -6.48 11.70 21.99
N ASN A 131 -5.98 10.80 22.84
CA ASN A 131 -6.84 10.00 23.73
C ASN A 131 -7.34 10.77 24.96
N TYR A 132 -6.85 11.99 25.20
CA TYR A 132 -7.32 12.85 26.31
C TYR A 132 -8.48 13.76 25.89
N ILE A 133 -8.73 13.95 24.59
CA ILE A 133 -9.77 14.85 24.05
C ILE A 133 -11.07 14.07 23.70
N SER A 134 -11.08 12.75 23.88
CA SER A 134 -12.22 11.87 23.55
C SER A 134 -12.85 11.16 24.76
N ASN A 135 -12.60 11.63 25.98
CA ASN A 135 -13.33 11.25 27.20
C ASN A 135 -14.07 12.45 27.78
#